data_AF-A0A1H7SQS0-F1
#
_entry.id   AF-A0A1H7SQS0-F1
#
_cell.length_a   1.000
_cell.length_b   1.000
_cell.length_c   1.000
_cell.angle_alpha   90.00
_cell.angle_beta   90.00
_cell.angle_gamma   90.00
#
_symmetry.space_group_name_H-M   'P 1'
#
loop_
_entity.id
_entity.type
_entity.pdbx_description
1 polymer ?
#
loop_
_entity_poly.entity_id
_entity_poly.type
_entity_poly.pdbx_seq_one_letter_code
_entity_poly.pdbx_strand_id
1 'polypeptide(L)'
;MKKKRAVIVLLLLCSILFLTQPDKDDIYDWLASEQGITQKDDSNEAIVFGLFKKDGKQIQEMFSHYRNTGLFASEEKVFYDENSESFTIRVFGIAGQLIQMEDGFLWDWLN
;
A
#
# COMPACT_ATOMS: atom_id res chain seq x y z
N MET A 1 -38.87 -1.34 11.92
CA MET A 1 -38.06 -0.12 12.16
C MET A 1 -36.57 -0.40 12.41
N LYS A 2 -36.18 -1.33 13.29
CA LYS A 2 -34.75 -1.61 13.61
C LYS A 2 -33.89 -2.02 12.40
N LYS A 3 -34.40 -2.89 11.51
CA LYS A 3 -33.70 -3.33 10.29
C LYS A 3 -33.35 -2.17 9.34
N LYS A 4 -34.26 -1.20 9.17
CA LYS A 4 -34.01 -0.01 8.32
C LYS A 4 -32.89 0.86 8.88
N ARG A 5 -32.83 1.04 10.21
CA ARG A 5 -31.76 1.81 10.87
C ARG A 5 -30.40 1.11 10.74
N ALA A 6 -30.36 -0.22 10.90
CA ALA A 6 -29.12 -0.98 10.72
C ALA A 6 -28.57 -0.88 9.29
N VAL A 7 -29.43 -0.96 8.27
CA VAL A 7 -29.02 -0.79 6.87
C VAL A 7 -28.46 0.61 6.62
N ILE A 8 -29.10 1.66 7.15
CA ILE A 8 -28.61 3.03 7.01
C ILE A 8 -27.23 3.20 7.66
N VAL A 9 -27.03 2.66 8.87
CA VAL A 9 -25.72 2.72 9.55
C VAL A 9 -24.66 1.97 8.74
N LEU A 10 -24.98 0.79 8.20
CA LEU A 10 -24.06 0.04 7.36
C LEU A 10 -23.66 0.81 6.11
N LEU A 11 -24.63 1.42 5.42
CA LEU A 11 -24.36 2.24 4.24
C LEU A 11 -23.46 3.44 4.58
N LEU A 12 -23.72 4.12 5.70
CA LEU A 12 -22.87 5.20 6.17
C LEU A 12 -21.44 4.73 6.44
N LEU A 13 -21.26 3.57 7.08
CA LEU A 13 -19.94 2.98 7.31
C LEU A 13 -19.23 2.66 5.99
N CYS A 14 -19.91 2.01 5.05
CA CYS A 14 -19.35 1.74 3.72
C CYS A 14 -18.97 3.04 2.99
N SER A 15 -19.78 4.09 3.08
CA SER A 15 -19.46 5.39 2.48
C SER A 15 -18.22 6.02 3.12
N ILE A 16 -18.06 5.95 4.45
CA ILE A 16 -16.87 6.45 5.13
C ILE A 16 -15.63 5.68 4.67
N LEU A 17 -15.70 4.34 4.65
CA LEU A 17 -14.58 3.50 4.17
C LEU A 17 -14.21 3.83 2.72
N PHE A 18 -15.20 4.01 1.85
CA PHE A 18 -14.97 4.37 0.45
C PHE A 18 -14.29 5.73 0.29
N LEU A 19 -14.67 6.71 1.12
CA LEU A 19 -14.11 8.07 1.06
C LEU A 19 -12.73 8.20 1.71
N THR A 20 -12.35 7.24 2.55
CA THR A 20 -11.09 7.27 3.33
C THR A 20 -10.15 6.15 2.96
N GLN A 21 -10.45 5.37 1.91
CA GLN A 21 -9.53 4.33 1.46
C GLN A 21 -8.20 4.98 1.00
N PRO A 22 -7.05 4.44 1.43
CA PRO A 22 -5.78 4.92 0.94
C PRO A 22 -5.63 4.68 -0.57
N ASP A 23 -5.01 5.62 -1.27
CA ASP A 23 -4.60 5.45 -2.66
C ASP A 23 -3.10 5.11 -2.77
N LYS A 24 -2.56 5.18 -3.99
CA LYS A 24 -1.14 4.86 -4.24
C LYS A 24 -0.20 5.90 -3.66
N ASP A 25 -0.59 7.17 -3.67
CA ASP A 25 0.26 8.25 -3.17
C ASP A 25 0.35 8.17 -1.65
N ASP A 26 -0.76 7.84 -0.97
CA ASP A 26 -0.77 7.52 0.46
C ASP A 26 0.21 6.37 0.80
N ILE A 27 0.29 5.34 -0.06
CA ILE A 27 1.23 4.23 0.13
C ILE A 27 2.68 4.67 -0.06
N TYR A 28 2.98 5.54 -1.02
CA TYR A 28 4.33 6.09 -1.19
C TYR A 28 4.76 6.95 0.00
N ASP A 29 3.86 7.79 0.51
CA ASP A 29 4.11 8.58 1.72
C ASP A 29 4.34 7.69 2.95
N TRP A 30 3.60 6.59 3.05
CA TRP A 30 3.80 5.59 4.09
C TRP A 30 5.12 4.84 3.96
N LEU A 31 5.53 4.45 2.74
CA LEU A 31 6.84 3.86 2.49
C LEU A 31 7.97 4.78 2.94
N ALA A 32 7.85 6.08 2.66
CA ALA A 32 8.84 7.08 3.05
C ALA A 32 8.92 7.24 4.57
N SER A 33 7.77 7.34 5.25
CA SER A 33 7.69 7.61 6.68
C SER A 33 7.97 6.39 7.57
N GLU A 34 7.40 5.23 7.25
CA GLU A 34 7.47 4.03 8.10
C GLU A 34 8.57 3.05 7.68
N GLN A 35 8.91 2.98 6.39
CA GLN A 35 9.90 2.03 5.87
C GLN A 35 11.22 2.68 5.49
N GLY A 36 11.31 4.02 5.55
CA GLY A 36 12.47 4.78 5.10
C GLY A 36 12.75 4.65 3.60
N ILE A 37 11.75 4.27 2.81
CA ILE A 37 11.86 4.03 1.37
C ILE A 37 11.30 5.24 0.62
N THR A 38 12.19 5.96 -0.06
CA THR A 38 11.84 7.18 -0.82
C THR A 38 12.14 6.99 -2.29
N GLN A 39 11.40 7.65 -3.17
CA GLN A 39 11.77 7.66 -4.59
C GLN A 39 13.13 8.36 -4.76
N LYS A 40 13.99 7.83 -5.64
CA LYS A 40 15.39 8.29 -5.76
C LYS A 40 15.48 9.78 -6.07
N ASP A 41 14.64 10.23 -7.02
CA ASP A 41 14.41 11.59 -7.49
C ASP A 41 13.17 11.62 -8.43
N ASP A 42 12.71 12.82 -8.79
CA ASP A 42 11.58 13.03 -9.72
C ASP A 42 11.97 12.88 -11.19
N SER A 43 13.13 12.30 -11.51
CA SER A 43 13.51 12.11 -12.90
C SER A 43 12.62 11.05 -13.57
N ASN A 44 12.30 11.27 -14.84
CA ASN A 44 11.60 10.26 -15.64
C ASN A 44 12.36 8.92 -15.63
N GLU A 45 13.69 8.94 -15.53
CA GLU A 45 14.51 7.73 -15.46
C GLU A 45 14.22 6.95 -14.17
N ALA A 46 14.27 7.60 -13.00
CA ALA A 46 13.99 6.96 -11.73
C ALA A 46 12.56 6.40 -11.66
N ILE A 47 11.59 7.11 -12.22
CA ILE A 47 10.19 6.65 -12.30
C ILE A 47 10.07 5.43 -13.22
N VAL A 48 10.64 5.50 -14.43
CA VAL A 48 10.55 4.42 -15.43
C VAL A 48 11.25 3.14 -14.96
N PHE A 49 12.38 3.28 -14.27
CA PHE A 49 13.15 2.14 -13.77
C PHE A 49 12.78 1.71 -12.34
N GLY A 50 11.82 2.36 -11.70
CA GLY A 50 11.39 2.04 -10.33
C GLY A 50 12.52 2.19 -9.31
N LEU A 51 13.31 3.27 -9.40
CA LEU A 51 14.46 3.49 -8.52
C LEU A 51 14.04 4.21 -7.22
N PHE A 52 14.35 3.57 -6.10
CA PHE A 52 14.12 4.09 -4.75
C PHE A 52 15.42 4.13 -3.96
N LYS A 53 15.36 4.76 -2.78
CA LYS A 53 16.40 4.79 -1.77
C LYS A 53 15.86 4.24 -0.47
N LYS A 54 16.67 3.40 0.19
CA LYS A 54 16.44 2.93 1.55
C LYS A 54 17.74 3.03 2.33
N ASP A 55 17.72 3.71 3.47
CA ASP A 55 18.89 3.92 4.32
C ASP A 55 20.12 4.46 3.56
N GLY A 56 19.88 5.35 2.57
CA GLY A 56 20.91 5.95 1.72
C GLY A 56 21.44 5.07 0.59
N LYS A 57 20.98 3.81 0.46
CA LYS A 57 21.34 2.88 -0.61
C LYS A 57 20.28 2.84 -1.69
N GLN A 58 20.67 2.58 -2.94
CA GLN A 58 19.71 2.43 -4.02
C GLN A 58 19.04 1.06 -3.94
N ILE A 59 17.72 1.04 -4.09
CA ILE A 59 16.95 -0.19 -4.30
C ILE A 59 16.10 -0.03 -5.57
N GLN A 60 15.69 -1.13 -6.17
CA GLN A 60 14.86 -1.13 -7.37
C GLN A 60 13.57 -1.91 -7.13
N GLU A 61 12.43 -1.29 -7.41
CA GLU A 61 11.14 -1.97 -7.48
C GLU A 61 11.13 -2.89 -8.70
N MET A 62 10.94 -4.18 -8.47
CA MET A 62 10.84 -5.19 -9.52
C MET A 62 9.40 -5.46 -9.92
N PHE A 63 8.52 -5.49 -8.92
CA PHE A 63 7.12 -5.79 -9.11
C PHE A 63 6.29 -5.09 -8.03
N SER A 64 5.13 -4.60 -8.46
CA SER A 64 4.07 -4.08 -7.60
C SER A 64 2.74 -4.72 -7.99
N HIS A 65 2.00 -5.20 -6.99
CA HIS A 65 0.62 -5.63 -7.14
C HIS A 65 -0.28 -4.80 -6.24
N TYR A 66 -0.80 -3.71 -6.81
CA TYR A 66 -1.79 -2.86 -6.15
C TYR A 66 -3.21 -3.34 -6.44
N ARG A 67 -4.00 -3.49 -5.37
CA ARG A 67 -5.41 -3.85 -5.40
C ARG A 67 -6.22 -2.82 -4.63
N ASN A 68 -7.31 -2.35 -5.23
CA ASN A 68 -8.27 -1.47 -4.58
C ASN A 68 -9.68 -2.03 -4.79
N THR A 69 -10.43 -2.18 -3.70
CA THR A 69 -11.78 -2.77 -3.71
C THR A 69 -12.90 -1.74 -3.53
N GLY A 70 -12.56 -0.46 -3.36
CA GLY A 70 -13.50 0.58 -2.96
C GLY A 70 -13.72 0.67 -1.44
N LEU A 71 -13.28 -0.29 -0.64
CA LEU A 71 -13.39 -0.24 0.83
C LEU A 71 -12.04 -0.32 1.52
N PHE A 72 -11.09 -0.97 0.87
CA PHE A 72 -9.71 -1.10 1.29
C PHE A 72 -8.82 -1.17 0.06
N ALA A 73 -7.55 -0.86 0.27
CA ALA A 73 -6.48 -1.08 -0.68
C ALA A 73 -5.46 -2.05 -0.08
N SER A 74 -4.75 -2.77 -0.93
CA SER A 74 -3.59 -3.56 -0.56
C SER A 74 -2.53 -3.41 -1.63
N GLU A 75 -1.26 -3.44 -1.24
CA GLU A 75 -0.16 -3.47 -2.19
C GLU A 75 0.95 -4.38 -1.72
N GLU A 76 1.41 -5.26 -2.60
CA GLU A 76 2.67 -5.98 -2.46
C GLU A 76 3.70 -5.33 -3.38
N LYS A 77 4.85 -4.95 -2.82
CA LYS A 77 6.01 -4.46 -3.58
C LYS A 77 7.21 -5.36 -3.30
N VAL A 78 7.91 -5.75 -4.37
CA VAL A 78 9.17 -6.50 -4.30
C VAL A 78 10.30 -5.58 -4.73
N PHE A 79 11.31 -5.47 -3.89
CA PHE A 79 12.50 -4.67 -4.14
C PHE A 79 13.74 -5.55 -4.21
N TYR A 80 14.71 -5.17 -5.04
CA TYR A 80 16.09 -5.63 -4.93
C TYR A 80 16.98 -4.54 -4.36
N ASP A 81 17.93 -4.95 -3.52
CA ASP A 81 19.03 -4.11 -3.10
C ASP A 81 20.24 -4.19 -4.07
N GLU A 82 21.31 -3.47 -3.75
CA GLU A 82 22.55 -3.44 -4.52
C GLU A 82 23.26 -4.82 -4.60
N ASN A 83 22.94 -5.75 -3.69
CA ASN A 83 23.47 -7.11 -3.66
C ASN A 83 22.58 -8.11 -4.42
N SER A 84 21.52 -7.63 -5.09
CA SER A 84 20.48 -8.47 -5.71
C SER A 84 19.71 -9.33 -4.71
N GLU A 85 19.70 -8.98 -3.43
CA GLU A 85 18.84 -9.61 -2.43
C GLU A 85 17.44 -9.01 -2.51
N SER A 86 16.42 -9.86 -2.65
CA SER A 86 15.02 -9.41 -2.68
C SER A 86 14.45 -9.28 -1.29
N PHE A 87 13.66 -8.25 -1.08
CA PHE A 87 12.72 -8.17 0.04
C PHE A 87 11.34 -7.71 -0.44
N THR A 88 10.32 -8.15 0.27
CA THR A 88 8.92 -7.85 -0.04
C THR A 88 8.33 -6.98 1.05
N ILE A 89 7.58 -5.96 0.65
CA ILE A 89 6.76 -5.14 1.55
C ILE A 89 5.31 -5.33 1.14
N ARG A 90 4.48 -5.64 2.13
CA ARG A 90 3.03 -5.74 1.97
C ARG A 90 2.37 -4.73 2.86
N VAL A 91 1.43 -3.99 2.31
CA VAL A 91 0.67 -2.98 3.04
C VAL A 91 -0.81 -3.20 2.80
N PHE A 92 -1.59 -3.00 3.86
CA PHE A 92 -3.04 -3.01 3.83
C PHE A 92 -3.58 -1.68 4.32
N GLY A 93 -4.45 -1.08 3.51
CA GLY A 93 -5.03 0.23 3.70
C GLY A 93 -6.52 0.16 3.95
N ILE A 94 -7.00 0.66 5.10
CA ILE A 94 -8.43 0.75 5.40
C ILE A 94 -8.70 1.98 6.28
N ALA A 95 -9.80 2.68 6.03
CA ALA A 95 -10.24 3.80 6.87
C ALA A 95 -9.16 4.87 7.12
N GLY A 96 -8.34 5.18 6.11
CA GLY A 96 -7.26 6.15 6.16
C GLY A 96 -6.00 5.66 6.90
N GLN A 97 -5.94 4.38 7.25
CA GLN A 97 -4.80 3.78 7.93
C GLN A 97 -4.09 2.80 7.00
N LEU A 98 -2.75 2.80 7.07
CA LEU A 98 -1.87 1.88 6.35
C LEU A 98 -1.12 1.03 7.36
N ILE A 99 -1.18 -0.29 7.18
CA ILE A 99 -0.66 -1.28 8.12
C ILE A 99 0.25 -2.24 7.35
N GLN A 100 1.47 -2.42 7.82
CA GLN A 100 2.36 -3.44 7.27
C GLN A 100 1.80 -4.84 7.56
N MET A 101 1.78 -5.69 6.55
CA MET A 101 1.38 -7.08 6.67
C MET A 101 2.57 -8.02 6.42
N GLU A 102 2.54 -9.15 7.11
CA GLU A 102 3.40 -10.29 6.81
C GLU A 102 2.72 -11.21 5.78
N ASP A 103 3.50 -12.13 5.24
CA ASP A 103 2.94 -13.23 4.45
C ASP A 103 2.01 -14.10 5.30
N GLY A 104 1.01 -14.71 4.67
CA GLY A 104 0.19 -15.74 5.29
C GLY A 104 -1.31 -15.55 5.11
N PHE A 105 -2.08 -16.30 5.90
CA PHE A 105 -3.51 -16.54 5.66
C PHE A 105 -4.36 -15.27 5.45
N LEU A 106 -4.13 -14.21 6.23
CA LEU A 106 -4.89 -12.97 6.09
C LEU A 106 -4.55 -12.25 4.78
N TRP A 107 -3.28 -12.26 4.37
CA TRP A 107 -2.84 -11.66 3.12
C TRP A 107 -3.40 -12.41 1.91
N ASP A 108 -3.30 -13.74 1.94
CA ASP A 108 -3.81 -14.65 0.89
C ASP A 108 -5.33 -14.60 0.73
N TRP A 109 -6.05 -14.29 1.80
CA TRP A 109 -7.50 -14.14 1.72
C TRP A 109 -7.91 -12.80 1.08
N LEU A 110 -7.08 -11.76 1.24
CA LEU A 110 -7.35 -10.42 0.74
C LEU A 110 -6.90 -10.22 -0.72
N ASN A 111 -5.87 -10.96 -1.17
CA ASN A 111 -5.24 -10.81 -2.48
C ASN A 111 -5.38 -12.09 -3.31
#